data_AF-A0A554NCJ4-F1
#
_entry.id   AF-A0A554NCJ4-F1
#
_cell.length_a   1.000
_cell.length_b   1.000
_cell.length_c   1.000
_cell.angle_alpha   90.00
_cell.angle_beta   90.00
_cell.angle_gamma   90.00
#
_symmetry.space_group_name_H-M   'P 1'
#
loop_
_entity.id
_entity.type
_entity.pdbx_description
1 polymer ?
#
loop_
_entity_poly.entity_id
_entity_poly.type
_entity_poly.pdbx_seq_one_letter_code
_entity_poly.pdbx_strand_id
1 'polypeptide(L)'
;MLTTSHGRVSTNTIRQWMYYATAPCRAGPCPHDRQRDTCDWFDRTSGHHCPSTLSPHRVRTGSITWQLNRGLDEHEVSRRVNASPETIRKHYDVADADEEFHQRRSRTVDRLSMEETDDHE
;
A
#
# COMPACT_ATOMS: atom_id res chain seq x y z
N MET A 1 13.47 -2.13 -16.92
CA MET A 1 13.81 -0.74 -16.54
C MET A 1 12.64 0.15 -16.95
N LEU A 2 12.18 1.06 -16.08
CA LEU A 2 11.17 2.06 -16.46
C LEU A 2 11.86 3.21 -17.20
N THR A 3 11.37 3.53 -18.39
CA THR A 3 11.96 4.54 -19.28
C THR A 3 10.96 5.63 -19.65
N THR A 4 11.49 6.78 -20.02
CA THR A 4 10.78 7.88 -20.68
C THR A 4 11.33 8.04 -22.09
N SER A 5 10.75 8.96 -22.87
CA SER A 5 11.35 9.39 -24.14
C SER A 5 12.77 9.97 -24.01
N HIS A 6 13.21 10.28 -22.78
CA HIS A 6 14.53 10.83 -22.46
C HIS A 6 15.42 9.81 -21.71
N GLY A 7 15.10 8.51 -21.75
CA GLY A 7 15.90 7.46 -21.11
C GLY A 7 15.43 7.10 -19.69
N ARG A 8 16.34 7.05 -18.71
CA ARG A 8 16.01 6.62 -17.33
C ARG A 8 15.05 7.59 -16.66
N VAL A 9 13.99 7.07 -16.05
CA VAL A 9 13.07 7.89 -15.25
C VAL A 9 13.76 8.48 -14.03
N SER A 10 13.60 9.78 -13.79
CA SER A 10 14.11 10.41 -12.57
C SER A 10 13.24 10.06 -11.36
N THR A 11 13.81 10.14 -10.16
CA THR A 11 13.05 9.96 -8.90
C THR A 11 11.91 10.97 -8.77
N ASN A 12 12.13 12.21 -9.21
CA ASN A 12 11.12 13.26 -9.19
C ASN A 12 9.96 12.96 -10.16
N THR A 13 10.26 12.36 -11.32
CA THR A 13 9.24 11.97 -12.29
C THR A 13 8.29 10.92 -11.70
N ILE A 14 8.83 9.88 -11.05
CA ILE A 14 8.01 8.87 -10.35
C ILE A 14 7.16 9.53 -9.27
N ARG A 15 7.75 10.45 -8.49
CA ARG A 15 7.03 11.19 -7.44
C ARG A 15 5.84 11.97 -8.00
N GLN A 16 6.04 12.73 -9.09
CA GLN A 16 4.97 13.48 -9.75
C GLN A 16 3.88 12.56 -10.30
N TRP A 17 4.27 11.41 -10.89
CA TRP A 17 3.30 10.43 -11.37
C TRP A 17 2.44 9.86 -10.24
N MET A 18 3.01 9.64 -9.05
CA MET A 18 2.25 9.18 -7.89
C MET A 18 1.23 10.23 -7.43
N TYR A 19 1.63 11.51 -7.30
CA TYR A 19 0.68 12.57 -6.96
C TYR A 19 -0.43 12.70 -8.01
N TYR A 20 -0.05 12.62 -9.29
CA TYR A 20 -1.00 12.65 -10.38
C TYR A 20 -1.99 11.49 -10.29
N ALA A 21 -1.51 10.26 -10.13
CA ALA A 21 -2.35 9.05 -10.12
C ALA A 21 -3.26 8.95 -8.90
N THR A 22 -2.84 9.51 -7.76
CA THR A 22 -3.58 9.41 -6.49
C THR A 22 -4.50 10.61 -6.23
N ALA A 23 -4.53 11.61 -7.12
CA ALA A 23 -5.41 12.76 -7.00
C ALA A 23 -6.89 12.32 -7.12
N PRO A 24 -7.71 12.45 -6.07
CA PRO A 24 -9.09 11.95 -6.07
C PRO A 24 -9.96 12.64 -7.13
N CYS A 25 -9.72 13.93 -7.34
CA CYS A 25 -10.45 14.74 -8.29
C CYS A 25 -10.21 14.36 -9.76
N ARG A 26 -9.34 13.39 -10.07
CA ARG A 26 -9.23 12.81 -11.43
C ARG A 26 -10.29 11.76 -11.71
N ALA A 27 -10.67 10.99 -10.70
CA ALA A 27 -11.69 9.94 -10.80
C ALA A 27 -13.07 10.40 -10.32
N GLY A 28 -13.15 11.54 -9.63
CA GLY A 28 -14.40 12.05 -9.07
C GLY A 28 -14.39 13.57 -8.82
N PRO A 29 -15.35 14.05 -8.02
CA PRO A 29 -15.36 15.43 -7.55
C PRO A 29 -14.17 15.72 -6.62
N CYS A 30 -13.78 16.99 -6.50
CA CYS A 30 -12.74 17.40 -5.59
C CYS A 30 -13.25 17.40 -4.15
N PRO A 31 -12.54 16.78 -3.18
CA PRO A 31 -12.92 16.81 -1.77
C PRO A 31 -12.70 18.18 -1.09
N HIS A 32 -12.17 19.17 -1.83
CA HIS A 32 -11.91 20.52 -1.36
C HIS A 32 -12.73 21.57 -2.14
N ASP A 33 -13.77 21.14 -2.85
CA ASP A 33 -14.65 22.01 -3.65
C ASP A 33 -13.95 22.90 -4.68
N ARG A 34 -12.78 22.46 -5.18
CA ARG A 34 -12.06 23.13 -6.27
C ARG A 34 -12.47 22.59 -7.64
N GLN A 35 -12.60 23.48 -8.62
CA GLN A 35 -12.82 23.12 -10.03
C GLN A 35 -11.49 22.79 -10.71
N ARG A 36 -11.50 21.85 -11.66
CA ARG A 36 -10.28 21.28 -12.26
C ARG A 36 -9.50 22.28 -13.12
N ASP A 37 -10.22 23.13 -13.82
CA ASP A 37 -9.74 24.19 -14.70
C ASP A 37 -9.04 25.35 -13.97
N THR A 38 -9.48 25.62 -12.73
CA THR A 38 -8.97 26.72 -11.90
C THR A 38 -8.08 26.27 -10.74
N CYS A 39 -7.88 24.96 -10.56
CA CYS A 39 -7.09 24.44 -9.46
C CYS A 39 -5.60 24.37 -9.82
N ASP A 40 -4.79 25.20 -9.15
CA ASP A 40 -3.32 25.23 -9.28
C ASP A 40 -2.64 23.89 -8.99
N TRP A 41 -3.30 23.01 -8.22
CA TRP A 41 -2.77 21.70 -7.84
C TRP A 41 -3.15 20.58 -8.82
N PHE A 42 -4.01 20.85 -9.81
CA PHE A 42 -4.42 19.84 -10.78
C PHE A 42 -3.34 19.54 -11.84
N ASP A 43 -2.37 20.44 -11.99
CA ASP A 43 -1.23 20.25 -12.88
C ASP A 43 -0.33 19.07 -12.46
N ARG A 44 0.40 18.52 -13.43
CA ARG A 44 1.32 17.38 -13.23
C ARG A 44 2.46 17.70 -12.28
N THR A 45 2.93 18.95 -12.26
CA THR A 45 4.11 19.37 -11.49
C THR A 45 3.73 19.85 -10.08
N SER A 46 2.55 20.47 -9.94
CA SER A 46 2.07 21.09 -8.71
C SER A 46 1.21 20.19 -7.82
N GLY A 47 0.93 18.95 -8.24
CA GLY A 47 0.06 18.02 -7.51
C GLY A 47 0.46 17.78 -6.04
N HIS A 48 1.74 17.92 -5.71
CA HIS A 48 2.28 17.77 -4.37
C HIS A 48 1.75 18.79 -3.34
N HIS A 49 1.15 19.90 -3.79
CA HIS A 49 0.49 20.87 -2.92
C HIS A 49 -0.92 20.46 -2.49
N CYS A 50 -1.54 19.48 -3.17
CA CYS A 50 -2.87 19.01 -2.80
C CYS A 50 -2.82 18.06 -1.60
N PRO A 51 -3.53 18.35 -0.49
CA PRO A 51 -3.47 17.55 0.73
C PRO A 51 -4.10 16.16 0.59
N SER A 52 -4.95 15.95 -0.43
CA SER A 52 -5.53 14.62 -0.72
C SER A 52 -4.71 13.79 -1.72
N THR A 53 -3.61 14.31 -2.27
CA THR A 53 -2.70 13.47 -3.07
C THR A 53 -1.78 12.66 -2.16
N LEU A 54 -1.36 11.50 -2.62
CA LEU A 54 -0.50 10.60 -1.85
C LEU A 54 0.90 10.57 -2.43
N SER A 55 1.89 10.77 -1.56
CA SER A 55 3.30 10.61 -1.92
C SER A 55 3.67 9.13 -2.09
N PRO A 56 4.78 8.83 -2.78
CA PRO A 56 5.25 7.44 -2.92
C PRO A 56 5.40 6.71 -1.57
N HIS A 57 5.81 7.42 -0.51
CA HIS A 57 5.94 6.83 0.82
C HIS A 57 4.58 6.38 1.38
N ARG A 58 3.52 7.18 1.20
CA ARG A 58 2.17 6.81 1.69
C ARG A 58 1.66 5.57 0.98
N VAL A 59 1.89 5.46 -0.33
CA VAL A 59 1.55 4.25 -1.11
C VAL A 59 2.33 3.04 -0.61
N ARG A 60 3.63 3.19 -0.36
CA ARG A 60 4.48 2.13 0.22
C ARG A 60 3.96 1.69 1.59
N THR A 61 3.61 2.63 2.46
CA THR A 61 3.05 2.33 3.79
C THR A 61 1.77 1.50 3.68
N GLY A 62 0.82 1.95 2.87
CA GLY A 62 -0.43 1.19 2.65
C GLY A 62 -0.17 -0.21 2.08
N SER A 63 0.81 -0.37 1.18
CA SER A 63 1.17 -1.68 0.64
C SER A 63 1.79 -2.62 1.68
N ILE A 64 2.64 -2.12 2.57
CA ILE A 64 3.25 -2.91 3.66
C ILE A 64 2.16 -3.32 4.65
N THR A 65 1.35 -2.36 5.12
CA THR A 65 0.26 -2.63 6.06
C THR A 65 -0.76 -3.61 5.47
N TRP A 66 -1.13 -3.47 4.19
CA TRP A 66 -2.03 -4.43 3.55
C TRP A 66 -1.44 -5.85 3.54
N GLN A 67 -0.14 -6.01 3.26
CA GLN A 67 0.51 -7.33 3.31
C GLN A 67 0.42 -7.95 4.71
N LEU A 68 0.74 -7.17 5.75
CA LEU A 68 0.65 -7.61 7.15
C LEU A 68 -0.78 -7.96 7.53
N ASN A 69 -1.76 -7.13 7.18
CA ASN A 69 -3.19 -7.37 7.47
C ASN A 69 -3.77 -8.58 6.72
N ARG A 70 -3.12 -9.02 5.62
CA ARG A 70 -3.44 -10.30 4.97
C ARG A 70 -2.82 -11.49 5.71
N GLY A 71 -2.16 -11.25 6.84
CA GLY A 71 -1.48 -12.17 7.74
C GLY A 71 -0.04 -12.51 7.35
N LEU A 72 0.56 -11.85 6.34
CA LEU A 72 1.91 -12.20 5.89
C LEU A 72 2.91 -11.97 7.01
N ASP A 73 3.81 -12.94 7.19
CA ASP A 73 4.83 -12.86 8.22
C ASP A 73 5.79 -11.69 8.00
N GLU A 74 6.22 -11.05 9.09
CA GLU A 74 7.09 -9.87 9.06
C GLU A 74 8.43 -10.13 8.34
N HIS A 75 9.01 -11.32 8.45
CA HIS A 75 10.25 -11.68 7.76
C HIS A 75 10.01 -11.87 6.25
N GLU A 76 8.84 -12.34 5.85
CA GLU A 76 8.47 -12.39 4.44
C GLU A 76 8.29 -10.99 3.86
N VAL A 77 7.52 -10.13 4.54
CA VAL A 77 7.30 -8.73 4.11
C VAL A 77 8.63 -7.98 4.07
N SER A 78 9.47 -8.14 5.09
CA SER A 78 10.83 -7.57 5.17
C SER A 78 11.66 -7.88 3.92
N ARG A 79 11.71 -9.14 3.50
CA ARG A 79 12.42 -9.56 2.27
C ARG A 79 11.84 -8.91 1.02
N ARG A 80 10.51 -8.84 0.91
CA ARG A 80 9.83 -8.27 -0.26
C ARG A 80 10.07 -6.78 -0.43
N VAL A 81 10.09 -6.04 0.68
CA VAL A 81 10.16 -4.57 0.65
C VAL A 81 11.55 -4.01 0.94
N ASN A 82 12.53 -4.89 1.16
CA ASN A 82 13.91 -4.55 1.51
C ASN A 82 14.00 -3.60 2.72
N ALA A 83 13.41 -4.01 3.83
CA ALA A 83 13.49 -3.32 5.12
C ALA A 83 13.73 -4.35 6.23
N SER A 84 14.39 -3.99 7.33
CA SER A 84 14.61 -4.96 8.43
C SER A 84 13.29 -5.38 9.09
N PRO A 85 13.18 -6.61 9.61
CA PRO A 85 11.99 -7.03 10.37
C PRO A 85 11.68 -6.07 11.53
N GLU A 86 12.72 -5.58 12.23
CA GLU A 86 12.58 -4.57 13.27
C GLU A 86 11.92 -3.27 12.78
N THR A 87 12.29 -2.79 11.58
CA THR A 87 11.66 -1.61 10.96
C THR A 87 10.19 -1.88 10.65
N ILE A 88 9.87 -3.10 10.17
CA ILE A 88 8.49 -3.50 9.86
C ILE A 88 7.64 -3.47 11.13
N ARG A 89 8.11 -4.15 12.18
CA ARG A 89 7.43 -4.23 13.47
C ARG A 89 7.21 -2.86 14.11
N LYS A 90 8.23 -2.00 14.09
CA LYS A 90 8.15 -0.68 14.71
C LYS A 90 7.14 0.26 14.04
N HIS A 91 7.00 0.19 12.72
CA HIS A 91 6.32 1.23 11.94
C HIS A 91 5.02 0.79 11.28
N TYR A 92 4.77 -0.51 11.17
CA TYR A 92 3.65 -1.04 10.37
C TYR A 92 2.86 -2.15 11.08
N ASP A 93 3.45 -2.80 12.08
CA ASP A 93 2.75 -3.80 12.90
C ASP A 93 1.91 -3.10 13.96
N VAL A 94 0.77 -2.56 13.52
CA VAL A 94 -0.23 -1.88 14.35
C VAL A 94 -1.52 -2.71 14.38
N ALA A 95 -1.41 -4.03 14.22
CA ALA A 95 -2.55 -4.90 14.47
C ALA A 95 -2.83 -4.89 15.98
N ASP A 96 -4.09 -4.66 16.36
CA ASP A 96 -4.50 -4.90 17.74
C ASP A 96 -4.20 -6.36 18.05
N ALA A 97 -3.68 -6.65 19.26
CA ALA A 97 -3.17 -7.99 19.61
C ALA A 97 -4.20 -9.11 19.36
N ASP A 98 -5.49 -8.77 19.42
CA ASP A 98 -6.63 -9.63 19.14
C ASP A 98 -6.75 -9.98 17.65
N GLU A 99 -6.58 -8.99 16.77
CA GLU A 99 -6.61 -9.18 15.32
C GLU A 99 -5.39 -9.98 14.84
N GLU A 100 -4.23 -9.76 15.46
CA GLU A 100 -3.02 -10.55 15.23
C GLU A 100 -3.19 -12.01 15.69
N PHE A 101 -3.86 -12.26 16.84
CA PHE A 101 -4.21 -13.61 17.30
C PHE A 101 -5.19 -14.29 16.34
N HIS A 102 -6.25 -13.62 15.90
CA HIS A 102 -7.22 -14.16 14.95
C HIS A 102 -6.61 -14.43 13.57
N GLN A 103 -5.70 -13.59 13.08
CA GLN A 103 -4.97 -13.82 11.83
C GLN A 103 -3.99 -15.00 11.92
N ARG A 104 -3.22 -15.12 13.02
CA ARG A 104 -2.36 -16.29 13.28
C ARG A 104 -3.19 -17.57 13.38
N ARG A 105 -4.28 -17.51 14.16
CA ARG A 105 -5.20 -18.64 14.35
C ARG A 105 -5.83 -19.07 13.01
N SER A 106 -6.35 -18.17 12.20
CA SER A 106 -7.03 -18.55 10.94
C SER A 106 -6.09 -19.27 9.96
N ARG A 107 -4.85 -18.79 9.78
CA ARG A 107 -3.86 -19.44 8.90
C ARG A 107 -3.43 -20.84 9.35
N THR A 108 -3.39 -21.09 10.66
CA THR A 108 -3.02 -22.39 11.22
C THR A 108 -4.22 -23.31 11.36
N VAL A 109 -5.39 -22.80 11.71
CA VAL A 109 -6.61 -23.59 11.92
C VAL A 109 -7.07 -24.27 10.64
N ASP A 110 -6.97 -23.64 9.48
CA ASP A 110 -7.27 -24.33 8.21
C ASP A 110 -6.35 -25.53 7.98
N ARG A 111 -5.05 -25.40 8.30
CA ARG A 111 -4.07 -26.49 8.17
C ARG A 111 -4.19 -27.57 9.25
N LEU A 112 -4.86 -27.25 10.36
CA LEU A 112 -5.17 -28.16 11.47
C LEU A 112 -6.60 -28.67 11.40
N SER A 113 -7.39 -28.23 10.41
CA SER A 113 -8.71 -28.77 10.17
C SER A 113 -8.51 -30.21 9.70
N MET A 114 -8.82 -31.13 10.60
CA MET A 114 -9.00 -32.53 10.25
C MET A 114 -10.34 -32.59 9.55
N GLU A 115 -10.38 -32.27 8.25
CA GLU A 115 -11.42 -32.87 7.42
C GLU A 115 -11.21 -34.38 7.58
N GLU A 116 -12.15 -35.04 8.26
CA GLU A 116 -12.29 -36.49 8.16
C GLU A 116 -12.39 -36.78 6.67
N THR A 117 -11.30 -37.26 6.08
CA THR A 117 -11.39 -38.07 4.88
C THR A 117 -12.22 -39.26 5.31
N ASP A 118 -13.53 -39.19 5.05
CA ASP A 118 -14.45 -40.32 5.09
C ASP A 118 -13.95 -41.34 4.07
N ASP A 119 -12.93 -42.09 4.46
CA ASP A 119 -12.53 -43.35 3.82
C ASP A 119 -13.56 -44.41 4.26
N HIS A 120 -14.76 -44.29 3.72
CA HIS A 120 -15.79 -45.32 3.76
C HIS A 120 -16.34 -45.56 2.36
N GLU A 121 -15.60 -46.34 1.56
CA GLU A 121 -15.98 -47.63 0.93
C GLU A 121 -15.11 -47.94 -0.31
#